data_AF-A0A936FZS1-F1
#
_entry.id   AF-A0A936FZS1-F1
#
_cell.length_a   1.000
_cell.length_b   1.000
_cell.length_c   1.000
_cell.angle_alpha   90.00
_cell.angle_beta   90.00
_cell.angle_gamma   90.00
#
_symmetry.space_group_name_H-M   'P 1'
#
loop_
_entity.id
_entity.type
_entity.pdbx_description
1 polymer ?
#
loop_
_entity_poly.entity_id
_entity_poly.type
_entity_poly.pdbx_seq_one_letter_code
_entity_poly.pdbx_strand_id
1 'polypeptide(L)'
;MYGNDFVDPNDPGAGPLNAADGGAVEAAAAHVDRRSEIDLSDFDAIIAADQRVEPRDVMPEEYRQTLIRQIAQHAHSEIIGMQPEGNWITRAPSLRRKAILIAKVQDEAGHGLYLYSAAETLGIDRAELLDRLHNGKQKYSSIFNYPTLTWADIGAIGWLVDGAAIMNQVPLCRCSYGPYARAMIRTCKEESFHQRQGFELLWDLVRGTEAQKAMAQDAVNRWWWPALAMFGPRDTGEHATGGHTAQSMAWGIKRFSNDDLRQRFVDMTVPQAERIGITIPDPKLAWNAERGHYDFGDIDWDEFWRVLKGDGACNAQRMARRVTSHEQGAWVRDAAAAYAAKQAARQQAAAGEGSAA
;
A
#
# COMPACT_ATOMS: atom_id res chain seq x y z
N MET A 1 17.67 14.63 -5.38
CA MET A 1 16.94 15.91 -5.30
C MET A 1 15.61 15.65 -6.00
N TYR A 2 14.55 15.39 -5.23
CA TYR A 2 13.21 15.10 -5.78
C TYR A 2 12.63 16.44 -6.25
N GLY A 3 12.47 16.62 -7.56
CA GLY A 3 11.92 17.84 -8.13
C GLY A 3 10.43 17.92 -7.84
N ASN A 4 10.02 18.99 -7.15
CA ASN A 4 8.65 19.28 -6.72
C ASN A 4 7.79 19.91 -7.84
N ASP A 5 8.11 19.65 -9.10
CA ASP A 5 7.45 20.32 -10.21
C ASP A 5 6.23 19.51 -10.66
N PHE A 6 5.11 19.72 -9.97
CA PHE A 6 3.79 19.26 -10.43
C PHE A 6 3.37 20.12 -11.63
N VAL A 7 3.74 19.68 -12.83
CA VAL A 7 3.39 20.36 -14.08
C VAL A 7 1.90 20.18 -14.40
N ASP A 8 1.29 21.17 -15.08
CA ASP A 8 -0.07 21.04 -15.59
C ASP A 8 -0.15 19.77 -16.46
N PRO A 9 -1.09 18.83 -16.18
CA PRO A 9 -1.22 17.60 -16.97
C PRO A 9 -1.57 17.84 -18.46
N ASN A 10 -1.87 19.09 -18.84
CA ASN A 10 -2.15 19.50 -20.22
C ASN A 10 -1.00 20.29 -20.90
N ASP A 11 0.16 20.43 -20.26
CA ASP A 11 1.31 21.13 -20.86
C ASP A 11 2.09 20.19 -21.81
N PRO A 12 2.09 20.44 -23.13
CA PRO A 12 2.79 19.61 -24.11
C PRO A 12 4.33 19.75 -24.07
N GLY A 13 4.87 20.72 -23.33
CA GLY A 13 6.32 20.92 -23.12
C GLY A 13 6.87 20.25 -21.85
N ALA A 14 6.01 19.68 -21.02
CA ALA A 14 6.39 18.99 -19.81
C ALA A 14 7.00 17.62 -20.14
N GLY A 15 8.23 17.36 -19.69
CA GLY A 15 8.83 16.02 -19.73
C GLY A 15 7.97 14.97 -18.99
N PRO A 16 8.27 13.67 -19.13
CA PRO A 16 7.47 12.60 -18.55
C PRO A 16 7.29 12.81 -17.03
N LEU A 17 6.02 12.79 -16.62
CA LEU A 17 5.54 13.25 -15.32
C LEU A 17 5.78 12.28 -14.14
N ASN A 18 6.51 11.19 -14.36
CA ASN A 18 6.80 10.17 -13.37
C ASN A 18 8.26 10.27 -12.90
N ALA A 19 8.46 10.40 -11.59
CA ALA A 19 9.78 10.35 -10.94
C ALA A 19 10.44 8.95 -10.97
N ALA A 20 9.92 8.02 -11.78
CA ALA A 20 10.43 6.66 -11.88
C ALA A 20 11.50 6.46 -12.96
N ASP A 21 11.63 7.39 -13.92
CA ASP A 21 12.57 7.26 -15.05
C ASP A 21 13.77 8.21 -14.93
N GLY A 22 14.43 8.21 -13.76
CA GLY A 22 15.66 8.96 -13.53
C GLY A 22 16.77 8.08 -12.95
N GLY A 23 18.02 8.34 -13.35
CA GLY A 23 19.22 7.61 -12.91
C GLY A 23 19.46 7.55 -11.39
N ALA A 24 18.65 8.22 -10.59
CA ALA A 24 18.60 8.03 -9.13
C ALA A 24 18.08 6.64 -8.72
N VAL A 25 17.20 6.02 -9.52
CA VAL A 25 16.74 4.64 -9.30
C VAL A 25 17.83 3.65 -9.69
N GLU A 26 18.54 3.88 -10.79
CA GLU A 26 19.71 3.07 -11.17
C GLU A 26 20.85 3.21 -10.17
N ALA A 27 21.11 4.42 -9.63
CA ALA A 27 22.08 4.63 -8.56
C ALA A 27 21.63 4.01 -7.22
N ALA A 28 20.32 3.95 -6.96
CA ALA A 28 19.76 3.24 -5.82
C ALA A 28 19.75 1.71 -6.01
N ALA A 29 19.69 1.23 -7.26
CA ALA A 29 19.68 -0.17 -7.66
C ALA A 29 21.09 -0.72 -7.91
N ALA A 30 22.08 0.14 -8.12
CA ALA A 30 23.52 -0.17 -8.17
C ALA A 30 24.04 -0.45 -6.75
N HIS A 31 23.45 -1.44 -6.07
CA HIS A 31 24.06 -2.07 -4.92
C HIS A 31 25.21 -2.93 -5.43
N VAL A 32 26.42 -2.69 -4.94
CA VAL A 32 27.56 -3.58 -5.19
C VAL A 32 27.23 -4.91 -4.51
N ASP A 33 27.00 -5.94 -5.33
CA ASP A 33 26.76 -7.30 -4.87
C ASP A 33 28.03 -7.85 -4.19
N ARG A 34 28.08 -7.71 -2.86
CA ARG A 34 29.17 -8.23 -2.00
C ARG A 34 28.77 -9.53 -1.32
N ARG A 35 27.78 -10.28 -1.85
CA ARG A 35 27.36 -11.58 -1.28
C ARG A 35 28.49 -12.61 -1.22
N SER A 36 29.52 -12.46 -2.04
CA SER A 36 30.71 -13.32 -2.04
C SER A 36 31.75 -12.97 -0.97
N GLU A 37 31.58 -11.86 -0.24
CA GLU A 37 32.58 -11.31 0.68
C GLU A 37 32.20 -11.46 2.17
N ILE A 38 30.99 -11.94 2.48
CA ILE A 38 30.47 -12.06 3.85
C ILE A 38 30.20 -13.53 4.15
N ASP A 39 30.62 -13.98 5.34
CA ASP A 39 30.15 -15.25 5.91
C ASP A 39 28.65 -15.12 6.19
N LEU A 40 27.82 -15.66 5.27
CA LEU A 40 26.36 -15.58 5.25
C LEU A 40 25.67 -16.29 6.44
N SER A 41 26.45 -16.75 7.43
CA SER A 41 25.96 -17.34 8.66
C SER A 41 25.58 -16.31 9.74
N ASP A 42 25.96 -15.02 9.59
CA ASP A 42 25.68 -13.98 10.58
C ASP A 42 24.71 -12.90 10.06
N PHE A 43 23.46 -12.97 10.53
CA PHE A 43 22.39 -12.00 10.25
C PHE A 43 22.81 -10.55 10.53
N ASP A 44 23.55 -10.31 11.62
CA ASP A 44 23.94 -8.95 12.02
C ASP A 44 24.94 -8.35 11.02
N ALA A 45 25.81 -9.18 10.43
CA ALA A 45 26.74 -8.75 9.39
C ALA A 45 26.00 -8.34 8.09
N ILE A 46 24.96 -9.08 7.69
CA ILE A 46 24.12 -8.75 6.53
C ILE A 46 23.45 -7.39 6.75
N ILE A 47 22.85 -7.17 7.92
CA ILE A 47 22.17 -5.91 8.25
C ILE A 47 23.17 -4.74 8.32
N ALA A 48 24.31 -4.93 9.00
CA ALA A 48 25.35 -3.90 9.13
C ALA A 48 25.96 -3.49 7.77
N ALA A 49 26.04 -4.43 6.82
CA ALA A 49 26.51 -4.18 5.46
C ALA A 49 25.44 -3.57 4.51
N ASP A 50 24.23 -3.29 5.02
CA ASP A 50 23.03 -2.88 4.26
C ASP A 50 22.69 -3.83 3.10
N GLN A 51 22.98 -5.11 3.28
CA GLN A 51 22.63 -6.17 2.33
C GLN A 51 21.18 -6.64 2.53
N ARG A 52 20.78 -7.66 1.78
CA ARG A 52 19.43 -8.24 1.85
C ARG A 52 19.48 -9.64 2.41
N VAL A 53 18.62 -9.89 3.39
CA VAL A 53 18.28 -11.23 3.88
C VAL A 53 17.37 -11.90 2.85
N GLU A 54 17.73 -13.11 2.45
CA GLU A 54 17.01 -13.96 1.50
C GLU A 54 16.37 -15.18 2.22
N PRO A 55 15.41 -15.89 1.58
CA PRO A 55 14.66 -16.97 2.24
C PRO A 55 15.49 -18.15 2.78
N ARG A 56 16.73 -18.31 2.29
CA ARG A 56 17.63 -19.40 2.72
C ARG A 56 18.55 -19.00 3.87
N ASP A 57 18.62 -17.70 4.18
CA ASP A 57 19.53 -17.18 5.19
C ASP A 57 18.95 -17.44 6.58
N VAL A 58 19.85 -17.65 7.55
CA VAL A 58 19.44 -17.71 8.96
C VAL A 58 19.01 -16.31 9.38
N MET A 59 17.86 -16.22 10.06
CA MET A 59 17.33 -14.96 10.57
C MET A 59 16.70 -15.16 11.95
N PRO A 60 16.69 -14.12 12.83
CA PRO A 60 15.99 -14.19 14.09
C PRO A 60 14.49 -14.48 13.91
N GLU A 61 13.91 -15.33 14.76
CA GLU A 61 12.48 -15.65 14.68
C GLU A 61 11.61 -14.40 14.87
N GLU A 62 12.02 -13.46 15.72
CA GLU A 62 11.30 -12.20 15.91
C GLU A 62 11.34 -11.30 14.66
N TYR A 63 12.46 -11.30 13.91
CA TYR A 63 12.57 -10.63 12.62
C TYR A 63 11.61 -11.24 11.60
N ARG A 64 11.63 -12.57 11.50
CA ARG A 64 10.71 -13.35 10.64
C ARG A 64 9.25 -13.08 10.98
N GLN A 65 8.85 -13.16 12.24
CA GLN A 65 7.46 -12.91 12.67
C GLN A 65 7.03 -11.45 12.44
N THR A 66 7.93 -10.49 12.64
CA THR A 66 7.67 -9.08 12.35
C THR A 66 7.39 -8.85 10.87
N LEU A 67 8.18 -9.46 9.99
CA LEU A 67 7.96 -9.40 8.54
C LEU A 67 6.68 -10.11 8.12
N ILE A 68 6.42 -11.33 8.63
CA ILE A 68 5.16 -12.04 8.38
C ILE A 68 3.97 -11.14 8.74
N ARG A 69 4.00 -10.52 9.93
CA ARG A 69 2.94 -9.60 10.36
C ARG A 69 2.80 -8.42 9.40
N GLN A 70 3.88 -7.73 9.08
CA GLN A 70 3.85 -6.52 8.27
C GLN A 70 3.45 -6.81 6.81
N ILE A 71 4.06 -7.80 6.17
CA ILE A 71 3.78 -8.17 4.78
C ILE A 71 2.36 -8.69 4.64
N ALA A 72 1.88 -9.50 5.60
CA ALA A 72 0.49 -9.97 5.60
C ALA A 72 -0.50 -8.80 5.73
N GLN A 73 -0.27 -7.89 6.69
CA GLN A 73 -1.11 -6.70 6.85
C GLN A 73 -1.13 -5.84 5.58
N HIS A 74 0.00 -5.74 4.88
CA HIS A 74 0.09 -5.08 3.58
C HIS A 74 -0.73 -5.83 2.51
N ALA A 75 -0.57 -7.15 2.39
CA ALA A 75 -1.35 -7.98 1.46
C ALA A 75 -2.87 -7.94 1.73
N HIS A 76 -3.26 -7.87 3.00
CA HIS A 76 -4.65 -7.68 3.42
C HIS A 76 -5.17 -6.30 3.03
N SER A 77 -4.31 -5.28 3.14
CA SER A 77 -4.62 -3.91 2.75
C SER A 77 -4.99 -3.83 1.27
N GLU A 78 -4.21 -4.44 0.39
CA GLU A 78 -4.55 -4.53 -1.05
C GLU A 78 -5.94 -5.15 -1.27
N ILE A 79 -6.20 -6.31 -0.67
CA ILE A 79 -7.47 -7.02 -0.85
C ILE A 79 -8.68 -6.24 -0.33
N ILE A 80 -8.54 -5.58 0.83
CA ILE A 80 -9.64 -4.84 1.43
C ILE A 80 -9.82 -3.49 0.72
N GLY A 81 -8.73 -2.90 0.20
CA GLY A 81 -8.72 -1.66 -0.58
C GLY A 81 -9.53 -1.70 -1.86
N MET A 82 -9.60 -2.88 -2.50
CA MET A 82 -10.47 -3.10 -3.66
C MET A 82 -11.95 -2.82 -3.38
N GLN A 83 -12.41 -2.88 -2.13
CA GLN A 83 -13.84 -2.75 -1.78
C GLN A 83 -14.37 -1.31 -1.86
N PRO A 84 -13.79 -0.29 -1.20
CA PRO A 84 -14.25 1.08 -1.31
C PRO A 84 -14.22 1.60 -2.75
N GLU A 85 -13.22 1.22 -3.55
CA GLU A 85 -13.12 1.62 -4.96
C GLU A 85 -14.03 0.80 -5.87
N GLY A 86 -14.10 -0.52 -5.67
CA GLY A 86 -15.01 -1.42 -6.36
C GLY A 86 -16.48 -1.00 -6.24
N ASN A 87 -16.84 -0.32 -5.14
CA ASN A 87 -18.15 0.28 -4.92
C ASN A 87 -18.55 1.22 -6.08
N TRP A 88 -17.62 1.91 -6.73
CA TRP A 88 -17.88 2.91 -7.76
C TRP A 88 -17.65 2.43 -9.19
N ILE A 89 -17.12 1.22 -9.43
CA ILE A 89 -16.88 0.68 -10.78
C ILE A 89 -18.14 0.75 -11.66
N THR A 90 -19.30 0.37 -11.13
CA THR A 90 -20.54 0.36 -11.93
C THR A 90 -21.10 1.78 -12.16
N ARG A 91 -20.70 2.76 -11.35
CA ARG A 91 -21.25 4.12 -11.27
C ARG A 91 -20.30 5.23 -11.75
N ALA A 92 -19.10 4.86 -12.21
CA ALA A 92 -18.13 5.81 -12.76
C ALA A 92 -18.77 6.66 -13.88
N PRO A 93 -18.55 7.99 -13.89
CA PRO A 93 -19.31 8.93 -14.71
C PRO A 93 -18.92 8.93 -16.20
N SER A 94 -17.85 8.22 -16.57
CA SER A 94 -17.44 8.07 -17.96
C SER A 94 -16.76 6.72 -18.18
N LEU A 95 -16.75 6.24 -19.43
CA LEU A 95 -16.07 4.99 -19.79
C LEU A 95 -14.56 5.08 -19.57
N ARG A 96 -13.94 6.25 -19.82
CA ARG A 96 -12.51 6.50 -19.55
C ARG A 96 -12.21 6.29 -18.06
N ARG A 97 -12.94 6.97 -17.18
CA ARG A 97 -12.72 6.86 -15.72
C ARG A 97 -13.07 5.46 -15.20
N LYS A 98 -14.08 4.80 -15.78
CA LYS A 98 -14.42 3.40 -15.48
C LYS A 98 -13.29 2.45 -15.83
N ALA A 99 -12.70 2.58 -17.02
CA ALA A 99 -11.59 1.73 -17.47
C ALA A 99 -10.35 1.90 -16.58
N ILE A 100 -10.00 3.15 -16.23
CA ILE A 100 -8.90 3.46 -15.31
C ILE A 100 -9.15 2.80 -13.94
N LEU A 101 -10.35 2.96 -13.37
CA LEU A 101 -10.68 2.39 -12.06
C LEU A 101 -10.64 0.85 -12.06
N ILE A 102 -11.11 0.21 -13.14
CA ILE A 102 -11.01 -1.25 -13.29
C ILE A 102 -9.55 -1.68 -13.35
N ALA A 103 -8.70 -0.98 -14.11
CA ALA A 103 -7.27 -1.28 -14.19
C ALA A 103 -6.58 -1.14 -12.83
N LYS A 104 -6.87 -0.06 -12.08
CA LYS A 104 -6.34 0.14 -10.72
C LYS A 104 -6.73 -1.01 -9.78
N VAL A 105 -8.02 -1.32 -9.67
CA VAL A 105 -8.52 -2.38 -8.78
C VAL A 105 -8.01 -3.77 -9.22
N GLN A 106 -7.76 -3.98 -10.51
CA GLN A 106 -7.10 -5.18 -11.00
C GLN A 106 -5.64 -5.26 -10.52
N ASP A 107 -4.89 -4.17 -10.59
CA ASP A 107 -3.49 -4.13 -10.15
C ASP A 107 -3.38 -4.32 -8.63
N GLU A 108 -4.30 -3.76 -7.82
CA GLU A 108 -4.37 -4.03 -6.37
C GLU A 108 -4.51 -5.54 -6.08
N ALA A 109 -5.32 -6.27 -6.86
CA ALA A 109 -5.40 -7.72 -6.73
C ALA A 109 -4.05 -8.40 -7.04
N GLY A 110 -3.33 -7.90 -8.04
CA GLY A 110 -1.98 -8.35 -8.40
C GLY A 110 -0.95 -8.05 -7.30
N HIS A 111 -0.95 -6.85 -6.74
CA HIS A 111 -0.07 -6.45 -5.64
C HIS A 111 -0.29 -7.34 -4.41
N GLY A 112 -1.56 -7.61 -4.08
CA GLY A 112 -1.89 -8.56 -3.01
C GLY A 112 -1.26 -9.93 -3.24
N LEU A 113 -1.27 -10.44 -4.48
CA LEU A 113 -0.63 -11.71 -4.83
C LEU A 113 0.91 -11.66 -4.71
N TYR A 114 1.56 -10.56 -5.10
CA TYR A 114 2.99 -10.38 -4.91
C TYR A 114 3.37 -10.41 -3.42
N LEU A 115 2.57 -9.74 -2.59
CA LEU A 115 2.80 -9.65 -1.15
C LEU A 115 2.56 -10.99 -0.44
N TYR A 116 1.50 -11.73 -0.78
CA TYR A 116 1.34 -13.09 -0.25
C TYR A 116 2.50 -13.99 -0.67
N SER A 117 2.92 -13.92 -1.93
CA SER A 117 4.08 -14.68 -2.40
C SER A 117 5.34 -14.33 -1.60
N ALA A 118 5.58 -13.05 -1.30
CA ALA A 118 6.70 -12.63 -0.48
C ALA A 118 6.58 -13.14 0.97
N ALA A 119 5.38 -13.13 1.56
CA ALA A 119 5.15 -13.69 2.90
C ALA A 119 5.37 -15.20 2.94
N GLU A 120 4.95 -15.94 1.91
CA GLU A 120 5.13 -17.40 1.83
C GLU A 120 6.60 -17.82 1.80
N THR A 121 7.50 -16.96 1.32
CA THR A 121 8.95 -17.22 1.41
C THR A 121 9.51 -17.20 2.84
N LEU A 122 8.73 -16.72 3.81
CA LEU A 122 9.03 -16.85 5.25
C LEU A 122 8.43 -18.13 5.84
N GLY A 123 7.85 -19.04 5.03
CA GLY A 123 7.33 -20.32 5.51
C GLY A 123 6.00 -20.24 6.27
N ILE A 124 5.14 -19.29 5.92
CA ILE A 124 3.74 -19.24 6.36
C ILE A 124 2.83 -19.38 5.14
N ASP A 125 1.72 -20.09 5.25
CA ASP A 125 0.80 -20.26 4.13
C ASP A 125 -0.13 -19.06 3.95
N ARG A 126 -0.39 -18.66 2.70
CA ARG A 126 -1.41 -17.65 2.40
C ARG A 126 -2.78 -17.99 2.99
N ALA A 127 -3.15 -19.28 3.00
CA ALA A 127 -4.42 -19.72 3.56
C ALA A 127 -4.51 -19.40 5.07
N GLU A 128 -3.41 -19.59 5.80
CA GLU A 128 -3.33 -19.25 7.23
C GLU A 128 -3.41 -17.73 7.45
N LEU A 129 -2.73 -16.94 6.61
CA LEU A 129 -2.82 -15.48 6.67
C LEU A 129 -4.25 -15.00 6.40
N LEU A 130 -4.94 -15.60 5.44
CA LEU A 130 -6.34 -15.28 5.16
C LEU A 130 -7.27 -15.65 6.32
N ASP A 131 -7.05 -16.79 6.98
CA ASP A 131 -7.81 -17.15 8.19
C ASP A 131 -7.59 -16.12 9.31
N ARG A 132 -6.33 -15.73 9.56
CA ARG A 132 -5.96 -14.69 10.53
C ARG A 132 -6.63 -13.34 10.21
N LEU A 133 -6.78 -12.99 8.93
CA LEU A 133 -7.58 -11.83 8.53
C LEU A 133 -9.06 -12.03 8.85
N HIS A 134 -9.66 -13.15 8.43
CA HIS A 134 -11.10 -13.40 8.57
C HIS A 134 -11.56 -13.45 10.03
N ASN A 135 -10.72 -13.96 10.92
CA ASN A 135 -10.99 -14.02 12.36
C ASN A 135 -10.47 -12.80 13.15
N GLY A 136 -9.98 -11.76 12.47
CA GLY A 136 -9.57 -10.49 13.09
C GLY A 136 -8.25 -10.55 13.86
N LYS A 137 -7.47 -11.64 13.76
CA LYS A 137 -6.14 -11.77 14.38
C LYS A 137 -5.05 -11.00 13.62
N GLN A 138 -5.27 -10.68 12.34
CA GLN A 138 -4.43 -9.79 11.55
C GLN A 138 -5.23 -8.61 10.99
N LYS A 139 -4.55 -7.47 10.89
CA LYS A 139 -5.15 -6.18 10.50
C LYS A 139 -4.97 -5.92 9.00
N TYR A 140 -5.64 -4.89 8.53
CA TYR A 140 -5.38 -4.20 7.25
C TYR A 140 -5.32 -2.69 7.54
N SER A 141 -4.92 -1.90 6.55
CA SER A 141 -4.79 -0.45 6.69
C SER A 141 -6.10 0.19 7.16
N SER A 142 -5.99 1.11 8.13
CA SER A 142 -7.13 1.80 8.74
C SER A 142 -7.99 2.53 7.71
N ILE A 143 -7.36 3.05 6.65
CA ILE A 143 -7.97 3.90 5.63
C ILE A 143 -9.13 3.25 4.87
N PHE A 144 -9.14 1.93 4.74
CA PHE A 144 -10.20 1.23 3.99
C PHE A 144 -11.51 1.06 4.76
N ASN A 145 -11.55 1.55 6.01
CA ASN A 145 -12.74 1.60 6.85
C ASN A 145 -13.57 2.87 6.69
N TYR A 146 -13.18 3.77 5.79
CA TYR A 146 -13.94 4.97 5.46
C TYR A 146 -14.82 4.73 4.22
N PRO A 147 -16.04 5.30 4.16
CA PRO A 147 -16.98 5.07 3.06
C PRO A 147 -16.70 5.98 1.86
N THR A 148 -16.90 5.44 0.65
CA THR A 148 -16.85 6.21 -0.61
C THR A 148 -18.24 6.76 -0.96
N LEU A 149 -18.54 7.98 -0.51
CA LEU A 149 -19.88 8.56 -0.56
C LEU A 149 -20.23 9.21 -1.90
N THR A 150 -19.24 9.75 -2.60
CA THR A 150 -19.38 10.43 -3.90
C THR A 150 -18.32 9.93 -4.89
N TRP A 151 -18.43 10.33 -6.15
CA TRP A 151 -17.40 9.99 -7.14
C TRP A 151 -16.03 10.65 -6.82
N ALA A 152 -16.03 11.83 -6.20
CA ALA A 152 -14.80 12.51 -5.84
C ALA A 152 -13.97 11.74 -4.79
N ASP A 153 -14.60 10.88 -4.00
CA ASP A 153 -13.91 9.98 -3.07
C ASP A 153 -12.92 9.06 -3.78
N ILE A 154 -13.20 8.63 -5.01
CA ILE A 154 -12.29 7.82 -5.82
C ILE A 154 -11.06 8.64 -6.23
N GLY A 155 -11.24 9.93 -6.51
CA GLY A 155 -10.13 10.84 -6.74
C GLY A 155 -9.31 11.09 -5.47
N ALA A 156 -9.96 11.25 -4.33
CA ALA A 156 -9.28 11.46 -3.05
C ALA A 156 -8.51 10.20 -2.59
N ILE A 157 -9.05 8.99 -2.81
CA ILE A 157 -8.33 7.74 -2.60
C ILE A 157 -7.11 7.68 -3.53
N GLY A 158 -7.35 7.77 -4.85
CA GLY A 158 -6.26 7.71 -5.81
C GLY A 158 -5.19 8.78 -5.60
N TRP A 159 -5.53 9.98 -5.13
CA TRP A 159 -4.53 11.02 -4.90
C TRP A 159 -3.87 10.95 -3.52
N LEU A 160 -4.66 11.04 -2.45
CA LEU A 160 -4.17 11.17 -1.08
C LEU A 160 -3.80 9.81 -0.47
N VAL A 161 -4.67 8.81 -0.64
CA VAL A 161 -4.48 7.49 -0.02
C VAL A 161 -3.36 6.74 -0.71
N ASP A 162 -3.37 6.65 -2.04
CA ASP A 162 -2.26 6.05 -2.78
C ASP A 162 -0.98 6.90 -2.64
N GLY A 163 -1.09 8.22 -2.57
CA GLY A 163 0.05 9.10 -2.31
C GLY A 163 0.73 8.80 -0.97
N ALA A 164 -0.07 8.58 0.09
CA ALA A 164 0.43 8.17 1.40
C ALA A 164 1.01 6.75 1.37
N ALA A 165 0.36 5.83 0.64
CA ALA A 165 0.84 4.46 0.44
C ALA A 165 2.21 4.45 -0.25
N ILE A 166 2.37 5.18 -1.36
CA ILE A 166 3.64 5.34 -2.09
C ILE A 166 4.73 5.95 -1.19
N MET A 167 4.39 6.97 -0.39
CA MET A 167 5.35 7.56 0.55
C MET A 167 5.89 6.54 1.55
N ASN A 168 5.04 5.60 1.99
CA ASN A 168 5.43 4.50 2.85
C ASN A 168 6.15 3.36 2.11
N GLN A 169 5.75 3.06 0.87
CA GLN A 169 6.21 1.93 0.06
C GLN A 169 7.58 2.15 -0.59
N VAL A 170 7.87 3.36 -1.09
CA VAL A 170 9.14 3.66 -1.75
C VAL A 170 10.35 3.40 -0.84
N PRO A 171 10.34 3.79 0.45
CA PRO A 171 11.40 3.39 1.39
C PRO A 171 11.51 1.87 1.58
N LEU A 172 10.41 1.13 1.49
CA LEU A 172 10.39 -0.34 1.61
C LEU A 172 10.99 -1.05 0.40
N CYS A 173 11.22 -0.38 -0.73
CA CYS A 173 12.08 -0.89 -1.81
C CYS A 173 13.52 -1.14 -1.34
N ARG A 174 13.91 -0.56 -0.20
CA ARG A 174 15.17 -0.84 0.50
C ARG A 174 14.99 -1.64 1.79
N CYS A 175 13.84 -2.30 2.01
CA CYS A 175 13.66 -3.22 3.13
C CYS A 175 14.79 -4.26 3.14
N SER A 176 15.28 -4.60 4.33
CA SER A 176 16.33 -5.62 4.54
C SER A 176 15.93 -7.00 4.04
N TYR A 177 14.64 -7.33 3.92
CA TYR A 177 14.19 -8.61 3.37
C TYR A 177 14.01 -8.54 1.85
N GLY A 178 14.84 -9.29 1.13
CA GLY A 178 14.94 -9.25 -0.33
C GLY A 178 13.60 -9.47 -1.07
N PRO A 179 12.83 -10.54 -0.77
CA PRO A 179 11.54 -10.77 -1.41
C PRO A 179 10.56 -9.61 -1.24
N TYR A 180 10.50 -9.01 -0.05
CA TYR A 180 9.61 -7.89 0.20
C TYR A 180 10.06 -6.62 -0.54
N ALA A 181 11.35 -6.30 -0.49
CA ALA A 181 11.91 -5.17 -1.24
C ALA A 181 11.63 -5.27 -2.75
N ARG A 182 11.77 -6.46 -3.34
CA ARG A 182 11.49 -6.69 -4.78
C ARG A 182 10.01 -6.55 -5.11
N ALA A 183 9.11 -7.03 -4.24
CA ALA A 183 7.68 -6.81 -4.40
C ALA A 183 7.34 -5.31 -4.39
N MET A 184 7.92 -4.54 -3.45
CA MET A 184 7.73 -3.10 -3.36
C MET A 184 8.22 -2.34 -4.59
N ILE A 185 9.35 -2.74 -5.20
CA ILE A 185 9.82 -2.13 -6.45
C ILE A 185 8.78 -2.25 -7.56
N ARG A 186 8.16 -3.43 -7.70
CA ARG A 186 7.13 -3.67 -8.72
C ARG A 186 5.85 -2.91 -8.42
N THR A 187 5.35 -3.04 -7.20
CA THR A 187 4.15 -2.34 -6.73
C THR A 187 4.29 -0.82 -6.88
N CYS A 188 5.40 -0.21 -6.47
CA CYS A 188 5.60 1.24 -6.61
C CYS A 188 5.59 1.72 -8.07
N LYS A 189 6.13 0.92 -9.01
CA LYS A 189 6.11 1.25 -10.44
C LYS A 189 4.68 1.29 -10.98
N GLU A 190 3.84 0.35 -10.55
CA GLU A 190 2.45 0.22 -10.97
C GLU A 190 1.56 1.30 -10.29
N GLU A 191 1.68 1.47 -8.96
CA GLU A 191 0.85 2.42 -8.20
C GLU A 191 1.07 3.90 -8.52
N SER A 192 2.30 4.30 -8.83
CA SER A 192 2.59 5.71 -9.14
C SER A 192 1.79 6.23 -10.34
N PHE A 193 1.50 5.35 -11.30
CA PHE A 193 0.62 5.66 -12.42
C PHE A 193 -0.82 5.89 -11.95
N HIS A 194 -1.36 4.98 -11.13
CA HIS A 194 -2.74 5.09 -10.63
C HIS A 194 -2.93 6.31 -9.73
N GLN A 195 -1.91 6.64 -8.93
CA GLN A 195 -1.93 7.82 -8.07
C GLN A 195 -2.10 9.10 -8.88
N ARG A 196 -1.38 9.21 -10.01
CA ARG A 196 -1.52 10.31 -10.95
C ARG A 196 -2.94 10.40 -11.52
N GLN A 197 -3.54 9.26 -11.87
CA GLN A 197 -4.90 9.24 -12.40
C GLN A 197 -5.94 9.69 -11.37
N GLY A 198 -5.70 9.46 -10.07
CA GLY A 198 -6.50 9.99 -8.97
C GLY A 198 -6.41 11.51 -8.86
N PHE A 199 -5.19 12.06 -8.94
CA PHE A 199 -4.97 13.51 -8.98
C PHE A 199 -5.67 14.16 -10.19
N GLU A 200 -5.52 13.58 -11.39
CA GLU A 200 -6.18 14.06 -12.62
C GLU A 200 -7.72 14.07 -12.48
N LEU A 201 -8.29 13.10 -11.75
CA LEU A 201 -9.73 13.05 -11.49
C LEU A 201 -10.19 14.28 -10.70
N LEU A 202 -9.49 14.61 -9.60
CA LEU A 202 -9.84 15.79 -8.81
C LEU A 202 -9.58 17.09 -9.58
N TRP A 203 -8.50 17.14 -10.37
CA TRP A 203 -8.21 18.24 -11.30
C TRP A 203 -9.36 18.52 -12.28
N ASP A 204 -9.96 17.48 -12.85
CA ASP A 204 -11.12 17.62 -13.72
C ASP A 204 -12.35 18.18 -12.97
N LEU A 205 -12.58 17.71 -11.73
CA LEU A 205 -13.71 18.16 -10.93
C LEU A 205 -13.60 19.63 -10.52
N VAL A 206 -12.41 20.07 -10.09
CA VAL A 206 -12.18 21.47 -9.66
C VAL A 206 -12.27 22.46 -10.83
N ARG A 207 -12.12 21.99 -12.07
CA ARG A 207 -12.31 22.78 -13.30
C ARG A 207 -13.73 22.69 -13.87
N GLY A 208 -14.59 21.91 -13.23
CA GLY A 208 -15.98 21.73 -13.62
C GLY A 208 -16.92 22.79 -13.03
N THR A 209 -18.17 22.37 -12.86
CA THR A 209 -19.24 23.14 -12.21
C THR A 209 -18.98 23.35 -10.72
N GLU A 210 -19.67 24.31 -10.11
CA GLU A 210 -19.60 24.54 -8.65
C GLU A 210 -19.95 23.29 -7.83
N ALA A 211 -20.90 22.47 -8.31
CA ALA A 211 -21.23 21.21 -7.67
C ALA A 211 -20.07 20.19 -7.71
N GLN A 212 -19.28 20.16 -8.80
CA GLN A 212 -18.12 19.28 -8.92
C GLN A 212 -16.96 19.76 -8.05
N LYS A 213 -16.72 21.08 -8.00
CA LYS A 213 -15.75 21.70 -7.08
C LYS A 213 -16.08 21.39 -5.62
N ALA A 214 -17.34 21.59 -5.23
CA ALA A 214 -17.80 21.28 -3.88
C ALA A 214 -17.66 19.79 -3.53
N MET A 215 -17.96 18.90 -4.50
CA MET A 215 -17.78 17.45 -4.32
C MET A 215 -16.29 17.08 -4.12
N ALA A 216 -15.38 17.69 -4.90
CA ALA A 216 -13.95 17.49 -4.74
C ALA A 216 -13.45 17.95 -3.37
N GLN A 217 -13.86 19.15 -2.94
CA GLN A 217 -13.49 19.69 -1.64
C GLN A 217 -14.04 18.85 -0.48
N ASP A 218 -15.30 18.41 -0.56
CA ASP A 218 -15.92 17.53 0.45
C ASP A 218 -15.17 16.19 0.59
N ALA A 219 -14.77 15.58 -0.53
CA ALA A 219 -13.98 14.37 -0.49
C ALA A 219 -12.63 14.61 0.21
N VAL A 220 -11.88 15.66 -0.16
CA VAL A 220 -10.59 15.96 0.49
C VAL A 220 -10.77 16.26 1.99
N ASN A 221 -11.85 16.96 2.37
CA ASN A 221 -12.18 17.22 3.77
C ASN A 221 -12.29 15.94 4.59
N ARG A 222 -12.92 14.90 4.03
CA ARG A 222 -13.14 13.62 4.71
C ARG A 222 -11.94 12.68 4.66
N TRP A 223 -11.11 12.76 3.62
CA TRP A 223 -10.01 11.81 3.38
C TRP A 223 -8.63 12.29 3.86
N TRP A 224 -8.45 13.59 4.12
CA TRP A 224 -7.15 14.15 4.55
C TRP A 224 -6.61 13.53 5.84
N TRP A 225 -7.34 13.64 6.95
CA TRP A 225 -6.90 13.14 8.25
C TRP A 225 -6.74 11.61 8.27
N PRO A 226 -7.66 10.82 7.67
CA PRO A 226 -7.47 9.39 7.51
C PRO A 226 -6.19 9.03 6.73
N ALA A 227 -5.85 9.76 5.66
CA ALA A 227 -4.62 9.52 4.91
C ALA A 227 -3.37 9.79 5.76
N LEU A 228 -3.35 10.85 6.57
CA LEU A 228 -2.24 11.11 7.51
C LEU A 228 -2.12 10.04 8.61
N ALA A 229 -3.23 9.43 9.00
CA ALA A 229 -3.24 8.36 9.99
C ALA A 229 -2.69 7.02 9.45
N MET A 230 -2.57 6.85 8.12
CA MET A 230 -2.00 5.65 7.50
C MET A 230 -0.54 5.41 7.88
N PHE A 231 0.20 6.47 8.16
CA PHE A 231 1.59 6.37 8.60
C PHE A 231 1.74 5.72 9.97
N GLY A 232 0.65 5.49 10.70
CA GLY A 232 0.67 4.87 12.03
C GLY A 232 0.74 5.90 13.16
N PRO A 233 0.87 5.45 14.43
CA PRO A 233 0.94 6.35 15.58
C PRO A 233 2.22 7.21 15.58
N ARG A 234 2.24 8.28 16.40
CA ARG A 234 3.45 9.06 16.68
C ARG A 234 4.59 8.15 17.14
N ASP A 235 5.83 8.51 16.79
CA ASP A 235 7.01 7.75 17.23
C ASP A 235 7.45 8.13 18.66
N THR A 236 6.94 9.23 19.20
CA THR A 236 7.19 9.70 20.58
C THR A 236 5.90 10.11 21.29
N GLY A 237 5.96 10.22 22.62
CA GLY A 237 4.83 10.65 23.46
C GLY A 237 3.86 9.53 23.82
N GLU A 238 2.69 9.91 24.34
CA GLU A 238 1.71 8.97 24.89
C GLU A 238 1.09 8.02 23.86
N HIS A 239 1.14 8.37 22.57
CA HIS A 239 0.65 7.53 21.48
C HIS A 239 1.70 6.54 20.95
N ALA A 240 2.96 6.63 21.38
CA ALA A 240 4.04 5.71 21.02
C ALA A 240 3.99 4.39 21.83
N THR A 241 2.81 3.78 21.93
CA THR A 241 2.61 2.55 22.74
C THR A 241 2.85 1.29 21.90
N GLY A 242 3.65 0.35 22.45
CA GLY A 242 3.91 -0.95 21.80
C GLY A 242 4.63 -0.86 20.44
N GLY A 243 5.37 0.23 20.21
CA GLY A 243 5.97 0.55 18.92
C GLY A 243 7.02 -0.45 18.46
N HIS A 244 6.92 -0.88 17.21
CA HIS A 244 7.94 -1.72 16.55
C HIS A 244 9.02 -0.87 15.85
N THR A 245 8.88 0.47 15.82
CA THR A 245 9.73 1.37 15.02
C THR A 245 11.22 1.17 15.28
N ALA A 246 11.67 1.21 16.53
CA ALA A 246 13.10 1.13 16.87
C ALA A 246 13.73 -0.18 16.37
N GLN A 247 13.10 -1.32 16.68
CA GLN A 247 13.59 -2.63 16.25
C GLN A 247 13.49 -2.83 14.73
N SER A 248 12.37 -2.42 14.12
CA SER A 248 12.21 -2.49 12.66
C SER A 248 13.22 -1.61 11.92
N MET A 249 13.64 -0.48 12.50
CA MET A 249 14.70 0.35 11.94
C MET A 249 16.08 -0.27 12.15
N ALA A 250 16.37 -0.81 13.34
CA ALA A 250 17.62 -1.52 13.62
C ALA A 250 17.84 -2.71 12.67
N TRP A 251 16.78 -3.44 12.35
CA TRP A 251 16.82 -4.54 11.37
C TRP A 251 16.73 -4.08 9.91
N GLY A 252 16.59 -2.78 9.62
CA GLY A 252 16.46 -2.30 8.25
C GLY A 252 15.14 -2.67 7.54
N ILE A 253 14.13 -3.16 8.28
CA ILE A 253 12.77 -3.40 7.77
C ILE A 253 12.12 -2.05 7.42
N LYS A 254 12.27 -1.07 8.32
CA LYS A 254 11.75 0.29 8.18
C LYS A 254 12.92 1.26 8.05
N ARG A 255 12.84 2.23 7.12
CA ARG A 255 13.96 3.16 6.86
C ARG A 255 13.75 4.58 7.40
N PHE A 256 12.51 4.94 7.68
CA PHE A 256 12.12 6.25 8.24
C PHE A 256 11.10 6.04 9.34
N SER A 257 10.98 7.00 10.26
CA SER A 257 9.94 6.96 11.29
C SER A 257 8.54 7.21 10.71
N ASN A 258 7.47 6.96 11.48
CA ASN A 258 6.11 7.24 11.04
C ASN A 258 5.93 8.76 10.85
N ASP A 259 6.45 9.55 11.80
CA ASP A 259 6.36 11.01 11.80
C ASP A 259 7.19 11.62 10.66
N ASP A 260 8.37 11.07 10.34
CA ASP A 260 9.18 11.53 9.20
C ASP A 260 8.43 11.37 7.86
N LEU A 261 7.80 10.21 7.65
CA LEU A 261 7.06 9.92 6.43
C LEU A 261 5.79 10.77 6.33
N ARG A 262 5.09 10.95 7.45
CA ARG A 262 3.92 11.83 7.51
C ARG A 262 4.29 13.28 7.18
N GLN A 263 5.37 13.80 7.77
CA GLN A 263 5.82 15.17 7.49
C GLN A 263 6.16 15.34 6.01
N ARG A 264 6.93 14.42 5.42
CA ARG A 264 7.26 14.45 3.99
C ARG A 264 6.02 14.40 3.10
N PHE A 265 5.03 13.58 3.47
CA PHE A 265 3.77 13.52 2.75
C PHE A 265 3.03 14.86 2.80
N VAL A 266 2.95 15.52 3.96
CA VAL A 266 2.34 16.85 4.07
C VAL A 266 3.09 17.85 3.20
N ASP A 267 4.42 17.92 3.31
CA ASP A 267 5.24 18.88 2.55
C ASP A 267 5.11 18.70 1.03
N MET A 268 4.93 17.47 0.57
CA MET A 268 4.73 17.17 -0.86
C MET A 268 3.29 17.40 -1.31
N THR A 269 2.30 17.17 -0.45
CA THR A 269 0.87 17.18 -0.84
C THR A 269 0.24 18.56 -0.76
N VAL A 270 0.67 19.43 0.16
CA VAL A 270 0.12 20.78 0.29
C VAL A 270 0.32 21.61 -0.99
N PRO A 271 1.52 21.67 -1.61
CA PRO A 271 1.69 22.38 -2.89
C PRO A 271 0.83 21.80 -4.03
N GLN A 272 0.56 20.49 -4.01
CA GLN A 272 -0.35 19.86 -4.97
C GLN A 272 -1.79 20.35 -4.78
N ALA A 273 -2.25 20.45 -3.53
CA ALA A 273 -3.58 20.98 -3.20
C ALA A 273 -3.74 22.44 -3.66
N GLU A 274 -2.74 23.28 -3.36
CA GLU A 274 -2.69 24.68 -3.80
C GLU A 274 -2.76 24.79 -5.33
N ARG A 275 -2.01 23.95 -6.04
CA ARG A 275 -1.98 23.93 -7.51
C ARG A 275 -3.35 23.67 -8.13
N ILE A 276 -4.18 22.85 -7.49
CA ILE A 276 -5.51 22.48 -7.98
C ILE A 276 -6.64 23.28 -7.33
N GLY A 277 -6.33 24.25 -6.47
CA GLY A 277 -7.33 25.08 -5.80
C GLY A 277 -8.15 24.34 -4.74
N ILE A 278 -7.59 23.29 -4.13
CA ILE A 278 -8.19 22.57 -3.01
C ILE A 278 -7.61 23.12 -1.70
N THR A 279 -8.48 23.37 -0.73
CA THR A 279 -8.07 23.73 0.63
C THR A 279 -7.87 22.47 1.47
N ILE A 280 -6.77 22.37 2.20
CA ILE A 280 -6.57 21.29 3.17
C ILE A 280 -7.39 21.58 4.43
N PRO A 281 -8.16 20.62 4.99
CA PRO A 281 -9.05 20.83 6.13
C PRO A 281 -8.29 20.89 7.47
N ASP A 282 -7.30 21.76 7.56
CA ASP A 282 -6.46 21.93 8.75
C ASP A 282 -6.21 23.42 9.02
N PRO A 283 -6.92 24.02 10.00
CA PRO A 283 -6.74 25.41 10.38
C PRO A 283 -5.34 25.72 10.97
N LYS A 284 -4.59 24.71 11.41
CA LYS A 284 -3.23 24.88 11.94
C LYS A 284 -2.15 24.70 10.86
N LEU A 285 -2.54 24.40 9.63
CA LEU A 285 -1.60 24.20 8.53
C LEU A 285 -0.93 25.53 8.17
N ALA A 286 0.40 25.58 8.30
CA ALA A 286 1.19 26.76 7.97
C ALA A 286 2.61 26.39 7.53
N TRP A 287 3.13 27.08 6.51
CA TRP A 287 4.54 26.92 6.14
C TRP A 287 5.44 27.52 7.23
N ASN A 288 6.35 26.71 7.76
CA ASN A 288 7.35 27.13 8.73
C ASN A 288 8.72 27.27 8.05
N ALA A 289 9.12 28.51 7.76
CA ALA A 289 10.37 28.80 7.08
C ALA A 289 11.63 28.45 7.88
N GLU A 290 11.55 28.45 9.22
CA GLU A 290 12.69 28.08 10.08
C GLU A 290 12.95 26.57 10.05
N ARG A 291 11.87 25.78 10.01
CA ARG A 291 11.94 24.32 9.92
C ARG A 291 12.14 23.82 8.49
N GLY A 292 11.71 24.61 7.49
CA GLY A 292 11.64 24.15 6.10
C GLY A 292 10.56 23.09 5.86
N HIS A 293 9.48 23.15 6.66
CA HIS A 293 8.40 22.16 6.70
C HIS A 293 7.05 22.86 6.94
N TYR A 294 5.95 22.22 6.57
CA TYR A 294 4.63 22.64 7.04
C TYR A 294 4.40 22.19 8.49
N ASP A 295 3.98 23.11 9.35
CA ASP A 295 3.32 22.80 10.61
C ASP A 295 1.88 22.37 10.29
N PHE A 296 1.37 21.32 10.94
CA PHE A 296 0.01 20.81 10.75
C PHE A 296 -0.60 20.39 12.09
N GLY A 297 -1.93 20.35 12.14
CA GLY A 297 -2.71 20.03 13.33
C GLY A 297 -2.60 18.57 13.79
N ASP A 298 -3.20 18.30 14.94
CA ASP A 298 -3.17 16.96 15.53
C ASP A 298 -4.21 16.05 14.87
N ILE A 299 -3.78 14.83 14.58
CA ILE A 299 -4.68 13.74 14.19
C ILE A 299 -5.56 13.38 15.39
N ASP A 300 -6.84 13.09 15.12
CA ASP A 300 -7.72 12.45 16.10
C ASP A 300 -7.25 11.01 16.36
N TRP A 301 -6.39 10.84 17.36
CA TRP A 301 -5.86 9.53 17.73
C TRP A 301 -6.92 8.62 18.36
N ASP A 302 -7.96 9.17 18.98
CA ASP A 302 -9.05 8.38 19.53
C ASP A 302 -9.86 7.72 18.41
N GLU A 303 -10.15 8.46 17.33
CA GLU A 303 -10.71 7.89 16.10
C GLU A 303 -9.78 6.83 15.52
N PHE A 304 -8.48 7.13 15.37
CA PHE A 304 -7.52 6.17 14.83
C PHE A 304 -7.53 4.83 15.59
N TRP A 305 -7.48 4.86 16.92
CA TRP A 305 -7.50 3.65 17.74
C TRP A 305 -8.85 2.94 17.71
N ARG A 306 -9.97 3.69 17.65
CA ARG A 306 -11.32 3.12 17.49
C ARG A 306 -11.43 2.35 16.17
N VAL A 307 -10.99 2.95 15.06
CA VAL A 307 -10.96 2.32 13.73
C VAL A 307 -10.07 1.07 13.72
N LEU A 308 -8.87 1.14 14.31
CA LEU A 308 -7.96 -0.01 14.39
C LEU A 308 -8.49 -1.18 15.23
N LYS A 309 -9.36 -0.90 16.22
CA LYS A 309 -10.01 -1.92 17.07
C LYS A 309 -11.26 -2.53 16.42
N GLY A 310 -11.64 -2.09 15.23
CA GLY A 310 -12.80 -2.63 14.52
C GLY A 310 -14.09 -1.81 14.65
N ASP A 311 -14.03 -0.61 15.24
CA ASP A 311 -15.18 0.25 15.53
C ASP A 311 -15.21 1.53 14.65
N GLY A 312 -14.71 1.41 13.42
CA GLY A 312 -14.84 2.44 12.39
C GLY A 312 -16.06 2.22 11.49
N ALA A 313 -16.34 3.22 10.64
CA ALA A 313 -17.58 3.30 9.86
C ALA A 313 -17.86 2.08 8.97
N CYS A 314 -16.82 1.42 8.43
CA CYS A 314 -16.98 0.29 7.52
C CYS A 314 -16.31 -1.02 7.97
N ASN A 315 -15.65 -1.10 9.13
CA ASN A 315 -14.89 -2.30 9.55
C ASN A 315 -15.72 -3.59 9.44
N ALA A 316 -16.90 -3.61 10.07
CA ALA A 316 -17.81 -4.75 10.06
C ALA A 316 -18.26 -5.10 8.62
N GLN A 317 -18.57 -4.08 7.82
CA GLN A 317 -18.97 -4.27 6.42
C GLN A 317 -17.83 -4.87 5.57
N ARG A 318 -16.60 -4.37 5.71
CA ARG A 318 -15.43 -4.84 4.94
C ARG A 318 -15.12 -6.30 5.23
N MET A 319 -15.16 -6.67 6.51
CA MET A 319 -14.91 -8.05 6.94
C MET A 319 -16.05 -8.98 6.55
N ALA A 320 -17.31 -8.60 6.79
CA ALA A 320 -18.45 -9.39 6.36
C ALA A 320 -18.40 -9.67 4.85
N ARG A 321 -18.15 -8.65 4.02
CA ARG A 321 -18.01 -8.81 2.56
C ARG A 321 -16.90 -9.79 2.19
N ARG A 322 -15.72 -9.69 2.82
CA ARG A 322 -14.59 -10.58 2.53
C ARG A 322 -14.87 -12.02 2.93
N VAL A 323 -15.41 -12.23 4.14
CA VAL A 323 -15.75 -13.55 4.69
C VAL A 323 -16.84 -14.20 3.87
N THR A 324 -17.96 -13.50 3.63
CA THR A 324 -19.06 -14.02 2.80
C THR A 324 -18.59 -14.40 1.40
N SER A 325 -17.74 -13.59 0.75
CA SER A 325 -17.18 -13.94 -0.56
C SER A 325 -16.30 -15.19 -0.50
N HIS A 326 -15.57 -15.40 0.60
CA HIS A 326 -14.75 -16.59 0.79
C HIS A 326 -15.62 -17.84 1.03
N GLU A 327 -16.60 -17.76 1.91
CA GLU A 327 -17.51 -18.88 2.25
C GLU A 327 -18.39 -19.28 1.06
N GLN A 328 -19.04 -18.31 0.41
CA GLN A 328 -19.87 -18.58 -0.77
C GLN A 328 -19.07 -19.06 -1.98
N GLY A 329 -17.77 -18.75 -2.02
CA GLY A 329 -16.84 -19.26 -3.03
C GLY A 329 -16.24 -20.63 -2.72
N ALA A 330 -16.59 -21.26 -1.59
CA ALA A 330 -16.00 -22.55 -1.18
C ALA A 330 -16.22 -23.64 -2.23
N TRP A 331 -17.44 -23.78 -2.73
CA TRP A 331 -17.78 -24.79 -3.74
C TRP A 331 -16.95 -24.65 -5.03
N VAL A 332 -16.57 -23.41 -5.41
CA VAL A 332 -15.71 -23.18 -6.59
C VAL A 332 -14.30 -23.69 -6.34
N ARG A 333 -13.75 -23.44 -5.13
CA ARG A 333 -12.41 -23.93 -4.74
C ARG A 333 -12.39 -25.45 -4.65
N ASP A 334 -13.43 -26.04 -4.05
CA ASP A 334 -13.57 -27.49 -3.93
C ASP A 334 -13.71 -28.16 -5.30
N ALA A 335 -14.50 -27.56 -6.20
CA ALA A 335 -14.65 -28.03 -7.57
C ALA A 335 -13.31 -27.97 -8.34
N ALA A 336 -12.54 -26.89 -8.20
CA ALA A 336 -11.22 -26.76 -8.82
C ALA A 336 -10.23 -27.82 -8.30
N ALA A 337 -10.21 -28.06 -6.97
CA ALA A 337 -9.36 -29.07 -6.35
C ALA A 337 -9.73 -30.50 -6.83
N ALA A 338 -11.02 -30.83 -6.83
CA ALA A 338 -11.51 -32.13 -7.31
C ALA A 338 -11.19 -32.35 -8.79
N TYR A 339 -11.33 -31.32 -9.63
CA TYR A 339 -10.95 -31.37 -11.04
C TYR A 339 -9.45 -31.63 -11.21
N ALA A 340 -8.60 -30.90 -10.48
CA ALA A 340 -7.14 -31.08 -10.54
C ALA A 340 -6.71 -32.48 -10.10
N ALA A 341 -7.27 -33.01 -9.01
CA ALA A 341 -7.00 -34.38 -8.54
C ALA A 341 -7.36 -35.43 -9.61
N LYS A 342 -8.52 -35.27 -10.27
CA LYS A 342 -8.94 -36.14 -11.37
C LYS A 342 -7.97 -36.09 -12.56
N GLN A 343 -7.46 -34.92 -12.91
CA GLN A 343 -6.48 -34.78 -14.00
C GLN A 343 -5.13 -35.41 -13.64
N ALA A 344 -4.64 -35.21 -12.42
CA ALA A 344 -3.41 -35.82 -11.93
C ALA A 344 -3.48 -37.36 -11.96
N ALA A 345 -4.59 -37.95 -11.49
CA ALA A 345 -4.80 -39.40 -11.52
C ALA A 345 -4.80 -39.97 -12.95
N ARG A 346 -5.42 -39.26 -13.90
CA ARG A 346 -5.42 -39.65 -15.32
C ARG A 346 -4.02 -39.61 -15.94
N GLN A 347 -3.23 -38.58 -15.61
CA GLN A 347 -1.85 -38.46 -16.09
C GLN A 347 -0.95 -39.57 -15.52
N GLN A 348 -1.12 -39.91 -14.24
CA GLN A 348 -0.38 -41.02 -13.61
C GLN A 348 -0.74 -42.37 -14.23
N ALA A 349 -2.02 -42.65 -14.50
CA ALA A 349 -2.44 -43.87 -15.17
C ALA A 349 -1.83 -43.98 -16.58
N ALA A 350 -1.88 -42.91 -17.37
CA ALA A 350 -1.29 -42.87 -18.72
C ALA A 350 0.25 -43.02 -18.71
N ALA A 351 0.94 -42.45 -17.73
CA ALA A 351 2.39 -42.59 -17.59
C ALA A 351 2.81 -44.00 -17.14
N GLY A 352 2.00 -44.67 -16.32
CA GLY A 352 2.22 -46.05 -15.90
C GLY A 352 2.06 -47.06 -17.04
N GLU A 353 1.12 -46.82 -17.96
CA GLU A 353 0.91 -47.67 -19.15
C GLU A 353 2.05 -47.53 -20.17
N GLY A 354 2.68 -46.36 -20.29
CA GLY A 354 3.80 -46.12 -21.21
C GLY A 354 5.18 -46.62 -20.74
N SER A 355 5.32 -47.01 -19.46
CA SER A 355 6.55 -47.59 -18.90
C SER A 355 6.57 -49.13 -18.97
N ALA A 356 5.45 -49.76 -19.33
CA ALA A 356 5.28 -51.21 -19.37
C ALA A 356 5.33 -51.80 -20.80
N ALA A 357 5.60 -50.96 -21.80
CA ALA A 357 5.85 -51.32 -23.20
C ALA A 357 7.31 -51.00 -23.54
#